data_AF-A0A656DD31-F1
#
_entry.id   AF-A0A656DD31-F1
#
_cell.length_a   1.000
_cell.length_b   1.000
_cell.length_c   1.000
_cell.angle_alpha   90.00
_cell.angle_beta   90.00
_cell.angle_gamma   90.00
#
_symmetry.space_group_name_H-M   'P 1'
#
loop_
_entity.id
_entity.type
_entity.pdbx_description
1 polymer ?
#
loop_
_entity_poly.entity_id
_entity_poly.type
_entity_poly.pdbx_seq_one_letter_code
_entity_poly.pdbx_strand_id
1 'polypeptide(L)'
;MRNKISRLTFTTGETGELFATEETFYESRFKMWFAVRTNFLNREQLEKILAYIELTGFGADASTGRGSLRFISIEEDYKFPESENSNAFMSISNFIPTDYDLSQAENLWYSIFTKYPKVGDYFALVDPFKKPLVFMKAGSVFKVRSVKEFYGCIVSNVHSNPEIVQFAYAFPLKVRVEV
;
A
#
# COMPACT_ATOMS: atom_id res chain seq x y z
N MET A 1 18.37 -11.16 13.27
CA MET A 1 18.24 -12.63 13.45
C MET A 1 17.39 -12.90 14.67
N ARG A 2 16.50 -13.89 14.60
CA ARG A 2 15.64 -14.31 15.71
C ARG A 2 15.65 -15.82 15.83
N ASN A 3 15.55 -16.32 17.06
CA ASN A 3 15.47 -17.74 17.39
C ASN A 3 14.06 -18.13 17.84
N LYS A 4 13.68 -19.39 17.61
CA LYS A 4 12.44 -19.98 18.13
C LYS A 4 12.77 -21.04 19.18
N ILE A 5 12.25 -20.85 20.39
CA ILE A 5 12.45 -21.76 21.54
C ILE A 5 11.12 -22.46 21.83
N SER A 6 11.17 -23.80 21.93
CA SER A 6 10.03 -24.60 22.35
C SER A 6 9.77 -24.41 23.84
N ARG A 7 8.52 -24.12 24.22
CA ARG A 7 8.13 -24.00 25.63
C ARG A 7 8.00 -25.35 26.35
N LEU A 8 7.95 -26.46 25.59
CA LEU A 8 7.87 -27.81 26.16
C LEU A 8 9.25 -28.35 26.51
N THR A 9 10.24 -28.09 25.66
CA THR A 9 11.60 -28.63 25.84
C THR A 9 12.56 -27.60 26.42
N PHE A 10 12.20 -26.30 26.44
CA PHE A 10 13.08 -25.18 26.77
C PHE A 10 14.36 -25.12 25.92
N THR A 11 14.35 -25.79 24.77
CA THR A 11 15.44 -25.78 23.78
C THR A 11 14.95 -25.19 22.46
N THR A 12 15.88 -24.81 21.59
CA THR A 12 15.57 -24.69 20.15
C THR A 12 15.17 -26.07 19.60
N GLY A 13 14.40 -26.12 18.51
CA GLY A 13 14.11 -27.39 17.81
C GLY A 13 15.38 -28.14 17.41
N GLU A 14 15.25 -29.40 16.95
CA GLU A 14 16.37 -30.35 16.74
C GLU A 14 17.53 -29.80 15.90
N THR A 15 17.27 -28.87 14.98
CA THR A 15 18.28 -28.29 14.08
C THR A 15 18.68 -26.84 14.38
N GLY A 16 18.22 -26.27 15.50
CA GLY A 16 18.41 -24.84 15.78
C GLY A 16 17.59 -23.96 14.83
N GLU A 17 16.41 -23.52 15.27
CA GLU A 17 15.52 -22.70 14.44
C GLU A 17 15.93 -21.22 14.50
N LEU A 18 16.80 -20.80 13.57
CA LEU A 18 17.25 -19.42 13.39
C LEU A 18 16.71 -18.85 12.08
N PHE A 19 16.13 -17.66 12.12
CA PHE A 19 15.65 -16.97 10.92
C PHE A 19 16.20 -15.55 10.82
N ALA A 20 16.59 -15.18 9.60
CA ALA A 20 16.99 -13.83 9.27
C ALA A 20 15.75 -12.94 9.13
N THR A 21 15.90 -11.70 9.59
CA THR A 21 14.87 -10.66 9.50
C THR A 21 15.55 -9.44 8.89
N GLU A 22 15.02 -8.95 7.77
CA GLU A 22 15.44 -7.66 7.23
C GLU A 22 14.77 -6.56 8.06
N GLU A 23 15.57 -5.60 8.53
CA GLU A 23 15.08 -4.47 9.30
C GLU A 23 15.60 -3.19 8.64
N THR A 24 14.70 -2.23 8.46
CA THR A 24 15.03 -0.88 7.98
C THR A 24 15.08 0.06 9.17
N PHE A 25 16.24 0.68 9.38
CA PHE A 25 16.43 1.71 10.40
C PHE A 25 16.44 3.08 9.74
N TYR A 26 15.68 4.00 10.31
CA TYR A 26 15.63 5.38 9.89
C TYR A 26 16.37 6.26 10.89
N GLU A 27 16.91 7.38 10.43
CA GLU A 27 17.43 8.40 11.33
C GLU A 27 16.32 8.94 12.24
N SER A 28 16.69 9.43 13.43
CA SER A 28 15.75 9.86 14.48
C SER A 28 14.78 10.97 14.08
N ARG A 29 15.01 11.65 12.94
CA ARG A 29 14.18 12.74 12.42
C ARG A 29 13.61 12.46 11.03
N PHE A 30 13.63 11.21 10.58
CA PHE A 30 13.06 10.83 9.30
C PHE A 30 11.56 11.14 9.28
N LYS A 31 11.12 11.85 8.24
CA LYS A 31 9.71 12.17 8.01
C LYS A 31 9.28 11.56 6.69
N MET A 32 8.07 11.02 6.70
CA MET A 32 7.38 10.52 5.53
C MET A 32 5.98 11.09 5.48
N TRP A 33 5.38 11.07 4.30
CA TRP A 33 4.02 11.52 4.07
C TRP A 33 3.29 10.48 3.22
N PHE A 34 1.97 10.49 3.33
CA PHE A 34 1.07 9.77 2.45
C PHE A 34 -0.15 10.66 2.20
N ALA A 35 -0.84 10.43 1.10
CA ALA A 35 -2.00 11.20 0.71
C ALA A 35 -3.24 10.31 0.67
N VAL A 36 -4.36 10.86 1.11
CA VAL A 36 -5.67 10.21 1.05
C VAL A 36 -6.61 11.17 0.34
N ARG A 37 -7.26 10.69 -0.73
CA ARG A 37 -8.36 11.40 -1.39
C ARG A 37 -9.64 10.66 -1.02
N THR A 38 -10.54 11.31 -0.30
CA THR A 38 -11.78 10.70 0.17
C THR A 38 -12.87 11.76 0.34
N ASN A 39 -14.10 11.40 -0.02
CA ASN A 39 -15.31 12.14 0.33
C ASN A 39 -16.15 11.38 1.39
N PHE A 40 -15.62 10.26 1.89
CA PHE A 40 -16.32 9.37 2.81
C PHE A 40 -15.90 9.57 4.27
N LEU A 41 -14.61 9.83 4.50
CA LEU A 41 -14.06 10.05 5.84
C LEU A 41 -13.88 11.55 6.07
N ASN A 42 -14.35 12.03 7.22
CA ASN A 42 -14.02 13.38 7.69
C ASN A 42 -12.72 13.39 8.50
N ARG A 43 -12.24 14.60 8.83
CA ARG A 43 -11.02 14.84 9.61
C ARG A 43 -10.97 14.06 10.91
N GLU A 44 -12.04 14.12 11.71
CA GLU A 44 -12.11 13.47 13.02
C GLU A 44 -12.01 11.94 12.91
N GLN A 45 -12.67 11.35 11.91
CA GLN A 45 -12.59 9.92 11.64
C GLN A 45 -11.17 9.51 11.21
N LEU A 46 -10.52 10.31 10.37
CA LEU A 46 -9.12 10.10 10.00
C LEU A 46 -8.22 10.18 11.23
N GLU A 47 -8.33 11.22 12.06
CA GLU A 47 -7.55 11.37 13.29
C GLU A 47 -7.72 10.16 14.23
N LYS A 48 -8.94 9.63 14.39
CA LYS A 48 -9.20 8.42 15.18
C LYS A 48 -8.52 7.18 14.60
N ILE A 49 -8.59 6.99 13.28
CA ILE A 49 -7.92 5.87 12.59
C ILE A 49 -6.40 5.98 12.75
N LEU A 50 -5.86 7.19 12.58
CA LEU A 50 -4.42 7.45 12.70
C LEU A 50 -3.95 7.23 14.14
N ALA A 51 -4.68 7.72 15.14
CA ALA A 51 -4.37 7.47 16.55
C ALA A 51 -4.35 5.97 16.89
N TYR A 52 -5.26 5.19 16.31
CA TYR A 52 -5.24 3.73 16.46
C TYR A 52 -3.99 3.10 15.84
N ILE A 53 -3.56 3.55 14.65
CA ILE A 53 -2.33 3.08 14.01
C ILE A 53 -1.08 3.47 14.81
N GLU A 54 -1.01 4.67 15.39
CA GLU A 54 0.10 5.05 16.28
C GLU A 54 0.20 4.12 17.49
N LEU A 55 -0.95 3.80 18.09
CA LEU A 55 -1.02 2.94 19.28
C LEU A 55 -0.61 1.49 18.97
N THR A 56 -1.02 0.98 17.81
CA THR A 56 -0.84 -0.44 17.45
C THR A 56 0.44 -0.71 16.65
N GLY A 57 1.00 0.31 16.00
CA GLY A 57 2.12 0.19 15.06
C GLY A 57 1.67 -0.25 13.66
N PHE A 58 2.49 0.08 12.65
CA PHE A 58 2.22 -0.25 11.26
C PHE A 58 3.16 -1.32 10.70
N GLY A 59 2.58 -2.37 10.09
CA GLY A 59 3.31 -3.39 9.35
C GLY A 59 3.69 -4.62 10.18
N ALA A 60 4.68 -5.38 9.69
CA ALA A 60 5.11 -6.61 10.34
C ALA A 60 5.77 -6.32 11.69
N ASP A 61 5.66 -7.28 12.61
CA ASP A 61 6.30 -7.24 13.94
C ASP A 61 5.89 -6.07 14.84
N ALA A 62 4.75 -5.43 14.56
CA ALA A 62 4.20 -4.34 15.37
C ALA A 62 4.02 -4.74 16.84
N SER A 63 3.58 -5.97 17.10
CA SER A 63 3.46 -6.55 18.45
C SER A 63 4.78 -6.72 19.21
N THR A 64 5.92 -6.61 18.52
CA THR A 64 7.27 -6.64 19.12
C THR A 64 7.96 -5.27 19.08
N GLY A 65 7.19 -4.20 18.86
CA GLY A 65 7.66 -2.81 18.90
C GLY A 65 8.23 -2.28 17.59
N ARG A 66 8.03 -2.97 16.46
CA ARG A 66 8.37 -2.43 15.12
C ARG A 66 7.23 -1.57 14.57
N GLY A 67 7.51 -0.76 13.55
CA GLY A 67 6.46 0.03 12.89
C GLY A 67 5.86 1.16 13.74
N SER A 68 6.48 1.50 14.88
CA SER A 68 6.09 2.65 15.68
C SER A 68 6.26 3.93 14.87
N LEU A 69 5.21 4.73 14.81
CA LEU A 69 5.17 5.98 14.07
C LEU A 69 4.39 7.04 14.86
N ARG A 70 4.56 8.30 14.47
CA ARG A 70 3.82 9.44 15.01
C ARG A 70 3.39 10.34 13.86
N PHE A 71 2.11 10.59 13.74
CA PHE A 71 1.52 11.57 12.86
C PHE A 71 1.68 12.96 13.48
N ILE A 72 2.32 13.85 12.73
CA ILE A 72 2.72 15.18 13.23
C ILE A 72 1.71 16.24 12.77
N SER A 73 1.09 16.06 11.60
CA SER A 73 0.18 17.01 10.99
C SER A 73 -0.71 16.33 9.96
N ILE A 74 -1.91 16.86 9.79
CA ILE A 74 -2.81 16.57 8.66
C ILE A 74 -3.01 17.89 7.92
N GLU A 75 -2.66 17.91 6.65
CA GLU A 75 -2.93 19.03 5.75
C GLU A 75 -4.14 18.68 4.88
N GLU A 76 -5.18 19.50 4.98
CA GLU A 76 -6.42 19.32 4.22
C GLU A 76 -6.34 20.11 2.91
N ASP A 77 -7.06 19.63 1.90
CA ASP A 77 -7.15 20.27 0.58
C ASP A 77 -5.79 20.57 -0.09
N TYR A 78 -4.78 19.75 0.21
CA TYR A 78 -3.44 19.89 -0.39
C TYR A 78 -3.53 19.80 -1.92
N LYS A 79 -3.05 20.86 -2.58
CA LYS A 79 -3.03 20.95 -4.04
C LYS A 79 -1.71 20.41 -4.57
N PHE A 80 -1.77 19.24 -5.19
CA PHE A 80 -0.64 18.70 -5.93
C PHE A 80 -0.35 19.54 -7.18
N PRO A 81 0.91 19.61 -7.63
CA PRO A 81 1.25 20.23 -8.90
C PRO A 81 0.68 19.38 -10.05
N GLU A 82 -0.38 19.88 -10.67
CA GLU A 82 -1.08 19.21 -11.77
C GLU A 82 -1.12 20.11 -13.01
N SER A 83 -1.10 19.50 -14.19
CA SER A 83 -1.22 20.23 -15.46
C SER A 83 -2.67 20.59 -15.76
N GLU A 84 -2.93 21.87 -16.05
CA GLU A 84 -4.26 22.34 -16.49
C GLU A 84 -4.67 21.77 -17.85
N ASN A 85 -3.69 21.52 -18.74
CA ASN A 85 -3.88 20.96 -20.08
C ASN A 85 -3.41 19.50 -20.15
N SER A 86 -3.80 18.69 -19.16
CA SER A 86 -3.36 17.31 -19.04
C SER A 86 -3.88 16.42 -20.17
N ASN A 87 -3.02 15.56 -20.71
CA ASN A 87 -3.35 14.48 -21.64
C ASN A 87 -2.95 13.10 -21.11
N ALA A 88 -2.46 13.04 -19.88
CA ALA A 88 -1.95 11.84 -19.24
C ALA A 88 -2.13 11.93 -17.72
N PHE A 89 -1.94 10.81 -17.04
CA PHE A 89 -1.73 10.80 -15.59
C PHE A 89 -0.45 10.07 -15.22
N MET A 90 0.19 10.50 -14.14
CA MET A 90 1.26 9.77 -13.45
C MET A 90 0.72 9.29 -12.11
N SER A 91 0.85 8.00 -11.80
CA SER A 91 0.43 7.50 -10.49
C SER A 91 1.55 7.64 -9.44
N ILE A 92 1.23 8.15 -8.25
CA ILE A 92 2.15 8.12 -7.10
C ILE A 92 1.89 6.95 -6.15
N SER A 93 0.98 6.03 -6.51
CA SER A 93 0.75 4.78 -5.80
C SER A 93 0.95 3.58 -6.73
N ASN A 94 1.09 2.39 -6.15
CA ASN A 94 1.00 1.16 -6.93
C ASN A 94 -0.47 0.84 -7.18
N PHE A 95 -0.83 0.48 -8.41
CA PHE A 95 -2.22 0.23 -8.79
C PHE A 95 -2.35 -0.91 -9.80
N ILE A 96 -3.59 -1.37 -10.02
CA ILE A 96 -3.94 -2.33 -11.08
C ILE A 96 -4.97 -1.64 -11.96
N PRO A 97 -4.66 -1.29 -13.23
CA PRO A 97 -5.63 -0.68 -14.12
C PRO A 97 -6.78 -1.65 -14.42
N THR A 98 -7.97 -1.11 -14.61
CA THR A 98 -9.11 -1.89 -15.14
C THR A 98 -8.98 -2.08 -16.66
N ASP A 99 -9.74 -3.03 -17.23
CA ASP A 99 -9.81 -3.21 -18.69
C ASP A 99 -10.28 -1.92 -19.39
N TYR A 100 -11.18 -1.17 -18.74
CA TYR A 100 -11.60 0.13 -19.24
C TYR A 100 -10.43 1.12 -19.23
N ASP A 101 -9.66 1.22 -18.15
CA ASP A 101 -8.49 2.11 -18.07
C ASP A 101 -7.50 1.82 -19.21
N LEU A 102 -7.23 0.54 -19.47
CA LEU A 102 -6.34 0.11 -20.55
C LEU A 102 -6.93 0.43 -21.93
N SER A 103 -8.24 0.26 -22.13
CA SER A 103 -8.91 0.60 -23.39
C SER A 103 -8.83 2.09 -23.76
N GLN A 104 -8.64 2.96 -22.77
CA GLN A 104 -8.53 4.41 -22.96
C GLN A 104 -7.08 4.88 -23.13
N ALA A 105 -6.10 4.01 -22.93
CA ALA A 105 -4.69 4.35 -23.01
C ALA A 105 -4.23 4.43 -24.48
N GLU A 106 -3.55 5.52 -24.81
CA GLU A 106 -2.90 5.76 -26.10
C GLU A 106 -1.44 5.36 -26.06
N ASN A 107 -0.75 5.64 -24.94
CA ASN A 107 0.61 5.20 -24.70
C ASN A 107 0.87 4.99 -23.20
N LEU A 108 1.80 4.09 -22.89
CA LEU A 108 2.01 3.59 -21.54
C LEU A 108 3.51 3.51 -21.23
N TRP A 109 3.94 4.17 -20.15
CA TRP A 109 5.30 4.05 -19.60
C TRP A 109 5.21 3.56 -18.17
N TYR A 110 5.60 2.32 -17.93
CA TYR A 110 5.40 1.70 -16.63
C TYR A 110 6.45 0.64 -16.31
N SER A 111 6.49 0.28 -15.03
CA SER A 111 7.15 -0.92 -14.54
C SER A 111 6.13 -1.72 -13.74
N ILE A 112 6.21 -3.04 -13.82
CA ILE A 112 5.35 -3.94 -13.04
C ILE A 112 6.13 -4.65 -11.93
N PHE A 113 5.40 -5.19 -10.95
CA PHE A 113 5.91 -6.16 -10.00
C PHE A 113 4.77 -7.05 -9.50
N THR A 114 5.12 -8.27 -9.09
CA THR A 114 4.18 -9.16 -8.40
C THR A 114 4.22 -8.86 -6.91
N LYS A 115 3.07 -8.47 -6.35
CA LYS A 115 2.86 -8.38 -4.90
C LYS A 115 2.36 -9.73 -4.41
N TYR A 116 2.91 -10.20 -3.29
CA TYR A 116 2.45 -11.38 -2.54
C TYR A 116 1.83 -10.89 -1.22
N PRO A 117 0.58 -10.40 -1.25
CA PRO A 117 0.00 -9.72 -0.10
C PRO A 117 -0.37 -10.73 0.98
N LYS A 118 -0.28 -10.28 2.23
CA LYS A 118 -0.73 -11.04 3.40
C LYS A 118 -1.87 -10.30 4.08
N VAL A 119 -2.74 -11.04 4.76
CA VAL A 119 -3.69 -10.47 5.72
C VAL A 119 -3.04 -10.38 7.10
N GLY A 120 -3.58 -9.53 7.96
CA GLY A 120 -3.11 -9.34 9.33
C GLY A 120 -4.08 -9.91 10.37
N ASP A 121 -3.66 -9.85 11.63
CA ASP A 121 -4.47 -10.13 12.82
C ASP A 121 -5.17 -11.51 12.76
N TYR A 122 -6.42 -11.61 13.22
CA TYR A 122 -7.21 -12.83 13.27
C TYR A 122 -7.22 -13.61 11.94
N PHE A 123 -7.31 -12.92 10.79
CA PHE A 123 -7.33 -13.58 9.49
C PHE A 123 -6.02 -14.31 9.19
N ALA A 124 -4.89 -13.81 9.69
CA ALA A 124 -3.58 -14.43 9.49
C ALA A 124 -3.42 -15.78 10.23
N LEU A 125 -4.28 -16.07 11.21
CA LEU A 125 -4.28 -17.35 11.93
C LEU A 125 -4.91 -18.49 11.11
N VAL A 126 -5.79 -18.17 10.16
CA VAL A 126 -6.54 -19.14 9.36
C VAL A 126 -5.88 -19.34 7.99
N ASP A 127 -5.77 -18.25 7.23
CA ASP A 127 -5.15 -18.22 5.92
C ASP A 127 -4.48 -16.84 5.77
N PRO A 128 -3.14 -16.77 5.92
CA PRO A 128 -2.45 -15.49 5.90
C PRO A 128 -2.21 -14.94 4.49
N PHE A 129 -2.43 -15.72 3.42
CA PHE A 129 -1.94 -15.38 2.09
C PHE A 129 -3.07 -14.99 1.13
N LYS A 130 -3.00 -13.78 0.58
CA LYS A 130 -3.78 -13.44 -0.61
C LYS A 130 -3.11 -14.02 -1.86
N LYS A 131 -3.90 -14.23 -2.91
CA LYS A 131 -3.42 -14.59 -4.25
C LYS A 131 -2.38 -13.55 -4.72
N PRO A 132 -1.30 -13.97 -5.41
CA PRO A 132 -0.35 -13.04 -6.01
C PRO A 132 -1.04 -12.12 -7.03
N LEU A 133 -0.67 -10.84 -7.04
CA LEU A 133 -1.26 -9.83 -7.92
C LEU A 133 -0.18 -9.02 -8.62
N VAL A 134 -0.35 -8.73 -9.91
CA VAL A 134 0.58 -7.91 -10.68
C VAL A 134 0.16 -6.46 -10.62
N PHE A 135 1.01 -5.61 -10.03
CA PHE A 135 0.79 -4.18 -9.89
C PHE A 135 1.66 -3.38 -10.86
N MET A 136 1.12 -2.28 -11.35
CA MET A 136 1.89 -1.17 -11.91
C MET A 136 2.56 -0.41 -10.76
N LYS A 137 3.83 -0.05 -10.93
CA LYS A 137 4.59 0.71 -9.92
C LYS A 137 4.20 2.18 -9.89
N ALA A 138 4.29 2.81 -8.71
CA ALA A 138 4.32 4.25 -8.60
C ALA A 138 5.38 4.84 -9.55
N GLY A 139 5.06 5.97 -10.18
CA GLY A 139 5.81 6.56 -11.29
C GLY A 139 5.33 6.13 -12.68
N SER A 140 4.41 5.17 -12.80
CA SER A 140 3.83 4.79 -14.09
C SER A 140 3.00 5.94 -14.69
N VAL A 141 3.18 6.20 -15.98
CA VAL A 141 2.54 7.29 -16.74
C VAL A 141 1.72 6.72 -17.89
N PHE A 142 0.44 7.10 -17.95
CA PHE A 142 -0.49 6.63 -18.97
C PHE A 142 -1.01 7.85 -19.73
N LYS A 143 -0.69 7.97 -21.01
CA LYS A 143 -1.35 8.90 -21.93
C LYS A 143 -2.71 8.32 -22.27
N VAL A 144 -3.77 9.10 -22.07
CA VAL A 144 -5.15 8.61 -22.16
C VAL A 144 -6.01 9.57 -22.95
N ARG A 145 -7.07 9.05 -23.58
CA ARG A 145 -8.04 9.86 -24.34
C ARG A 145 -8.73 10.92 -23.49
N SER A 146 -9.00 10.60 -22.23
CA SER A 146 -9.61 11.51 -21.26
C SER A 146 -9.05 11.22 -19.86
N VAL A 147 -8.55 12.27 -19.20
CA VAL A 147 -7.96 12.16 -17.86
C VAL A 147 -9.06 12.15 -16.81
N LYS A 148 -9.19 11.03 -16.08
CA LYS A 148 -10.12 10.81 -14.97
C LYS A 148 -9.52 11.16 -13.61
N GLU A 149 -10.39 11.26 -12.62
CA GLU A 149 -10.00 11.48 -11.21
C GLU A 149 -9.44 10.23 -10.52
N PHE A 150 -9.81 9.03 -10.98
CA PHE A 150 -9.36 7.77 -10.43
C PHE A 150 -9.15 6.69 -11.50
N TYR A 151 -8.21 5.79 -11.23
CA TYR A 151 -7.88 4.63 -12.05
C TYR A 151 -7.62 3.42 -11.17
N GLY A 152 -7.81 2.24 -11.72
CA GLY A 152 -7.75 0.99 -11.00
C GLY A 152 -9.00 0.69 -10.18
N CYS A 153 -8.88 -0.27 -9.26
CA CYS A 153 -10.06 -0.87 -8.63
C CYS A 153 -9.79 -1.50 -7.26
N ILE A 154 -10.87 -1.93 -6.60
CA ILE A 154 -10.81 -2.97 -5.58
C ILE A 154 -10.81 -4.34 -6.27
N VAL A 155 -9.79 -5.15 -6.02
CA VAL A 155 -9.73 -6.53 -6.51
C VAL A 155 -10.38 -7.46 -5.48
N SER A 156 -11.46 -8.11 -5.87
CA SER A 156 -12.18 -9.12 -5.07
C SER A 156 -11.67 -10.54 -5.37
N ASN A 157 -12.14 -11.53 -4.59
CA ASN A 157 -11.76 -12.94 -4.75
C ASN A 157 -10.24 -13.17 -4.75
N VAL A 158 -9.54 -12.41 -3.90
CA VAL A 158 -8.07 -12.50 -3.73
C VAL A 158 -7.68 -13.42 -2.57
N HIS A 159 -8.64 -14.05 -1.92
CA HIS A 159 -8.43 -14.83 -0.70
C HIS A 159 -9.53 -15.90 -0.58
N SER A 160 -9.33 -16.91 0.28
CA SER A 160 -10.34 -17.94 0.59
C SER A 160 -11.61 -17.34 1.21
N ASN A 161 -11.46 -16.34 2.06
CA ASN A 161 -12.55 -15.48 2.54
C ASN A 161 -12.92 -14.41 1.47
N PRO A 162 -14.17 -14.40 0.95
CA PRO A 162 -14.61 -13.47 -0.10
C PRO A 162 -14.71 -12.00 0.33
N GLU A 163 -14.79 -11.71 1.64
CA GLU A 163 -14.84 -10.34 2.17
C GLU A 163 -13.46 -9.65 2.13
N ILE A 164 -12.39 -10.44 2.01
CA ILE A 164 -11.03 -9.91 1.92
C ILE A 164 -10.77 -9.46 0.49
N VAL A 165 -10.53 -8.15 0.36
CA VAL A 165 -10.23 -7.49 -0.91
C VAL A 165 -8.82 -6.94 -0.95
N GLN A 166 -8.37 -6.53 -2.13
CA GLN A 166 -7.13 -5.77 -2.31
C GLN A 166 -7.43 -4.38 -2.88
N PHE A 167 -7.08 -3.34 -2.14
CA PHE A 167 -7.07 -1.97 -2.66
C PHE A 167 -5.96 -1.82 -3.71
N ALA A 168 -6.34 -1.43 -4.92
CA ALA A 168 -5.44 -1.29 -6.07
C ALA A 168 -5.76 -0.04 -6.92
N TYR A 169 -6.27 1.03 -6.29
CA TYR A 169 -6.44 2.32 -6.96
C TYR A 169 -5.13 3.08 -7.11
N ALA A 170 -5.00 3.75 -8.25
CA ALA A 170 -4.01 4.78 -8.47
C ALA A 170 -4.34 6.01 -7.61
N PHE A 171 -3.30 6.71 -7.15
CA PHE A 171 -3.37 8.13 -6.85
C PHE A 171 -2.83 8.88 -8.07
N PRO A 172 -3.70 9.29 -9.02
CA PRO A 172 -3.26 9.93 -10.25
C PRO A 172 -2.96 11.42 -10.01
N LEU A 173 -1.83 11.87 -10.55
CA LEU A 173 -1.53 13.27 -10.79
C LEU A 173 -1.70 13.56 -12.28
N LYS A 174 -2.45 14.60 -12.61
CA LYS A 174 -2.67 15.02 -14.00
C LYS A 174 -1.40 15.65 -14.57
N VAL A 175 -0.91 15.10 -15.68
CA VAL A 175 0.33 15.55 -16.33
C VAL A 175 0.11 15.75 -17.83
N ARG A 176 1.00 16.50 -18.46
CA ARG A 176 1.06 16.64 -19.92
C ARG A 176 2.36 16.01 -20.41
N VAL A 177 2.24 15.11 -21.37
CA VAL A 177 3.38 14.50 -22.05
C VAL A 177 3.44 14.97 -23.49
N GLU A 178 4.63 15.35 -23.93
CA GLU A 178 4.96 15.58 -25.34
C GLU A 178 5.53 14.26 -25.89
N VAL A 179 4.99 13.80 -27.01
CA VAL A 179 5.40 12.56 -27.69
C VAL A 179 5.96 12.95 -29.04
#